data_AF-A0A9Q8Y968-F1
#
_entry.id   AF-A0A9Q8Y968-F1
#
_cell.length_a   1.000
_cell.length_b   1.000
_cell.length_c   1.000
_cell.angle_alpha   90.00
_cell.angle_beta   90.00
_cell.angle_gamma   90.00
#
_symmetry.space_group_name_H-M   'P 1'
#
loop_
_entity.id
_entity.type
_entity.pdbx_description
1 polymer ?
#
loop_
_entity_poly.entity_id
_entity_poly.type
_entity_poly.pdbx_seq_one_letter_code
_entity_poly.pdbx_strand_id
1 'polypeptide(L)'
;MSVTTASFFKISASLAIAGAGALIIASGAFAQATSSKMKGLELSNDKPIQIESDKLEIKDPESKAIFTGNVKVVQGTTTLQAGNMVVFYKSGGGSVSSGDADIDRIEVSEKVFLSSGTQQATADTGSFDMTKQVFVLKGDKVVLSEGKNVFVGCQLNVQMETGEAQLEACGGRVQIQLDPKSRKTN
;
A
#
# COMPACT_ATOMS: atom_id res chain seq x y z
N MET A 1 -64.58 -24.59 -28.61
CA MET A 1 -65.00 -25.73 -27.76
C MET A 1 -63.76 -26.54 -27.40
N SER A 2 -63.52 -26.71 -26.09
CA SER A 2 -62.68 -27.69 -25.34
C SER A 2 -61.32 -28.10 -25.93
N VAL A 3 -60.16 -27.81 -25.33
CA VAL A 3 -59.58 -28.27 -24.03
C VAL A 3 -59.54 -29.80 -23.91
N THR A 4 -58.46 -30.34 -23.29
CA THR A 4 -58.30 -31.68 -22.63
C THR A 4 -57.40 -32.63 -23.45
N THR A 5 -56.37 -33.38 -23.01
CA THR A 5 -55.74 -33.66 -21.70
C THR A 5 -54.52 -34.61 -21.85
N ALA A 6 -53.58 -34.48 -20.91
CA ALA A 6 -52.61 -35.40 -20.28
C ALA A 6 -51.91 -36.58 -20.99
N SER A 7 -50.59 -36.60 -20.76
CA SER A 7 -49.70 -37.66 -20.25
C SER A 7 -50.07 -39.14 -20.41
N PHE A 8 -49.09 -39.99 -20.78
CA PHE A 8 -48.46 -40.98 -19.87
C PHE A 8 -47.40 -41.86 -20.61
N PHE A 9 -46.27 -42.05 -19.93
CA PHE A 9 -45.41 -43.26 -19.88
C PHE A 9 -44.85 -43.86 -21.19
N LYS A 10 -43.52 -43.91 -21.32
CA LYS A 10 -42.75 -45.18 -21.42
C LYS A 10 -41.29 -44.99 -20.95
N ILE A 11 -40.89 -45.82 -20.01
CA ILE A 11 -39.51 -46.08 -19.57
C ILE A 11 -38.96 -47.23 -20.42
N SER A 12 -37.82 -47.06 -21.07
CA SER A 12 -36.86 -48.13 -21.46
C SER A 12 -35.58 -47.42 -21.95
N ALA A 13 -34.51 -47.37 -21.16
CA ALA A 13 -33.47 -48.40 -21.00
C ALA A 13 -32.50 -48.50 -22.19
N SER A 14 -31.22 -48.26 -21.87
CA SER A 14 -30.03 -48.91 -22.42
C SER A 14 -29.23 -48.22 -23.54
N LEU A 15 -28.07 -47.68 -23.10
CA LEU A 15 -26.71 -48.10 -23.50
C LEU A 15 -26.13 -47.60 -24.85
N ALA A 16 -25.05 -46.80 -24.73
CA ALA A 16 -23.78 -46.85 -25.49
C ALA A 16 -23.24 -45.41 -25.76
N ILE A 17 -22.27 -44.91 -24.98
CA ILE A 17 -20.81 -44.98 -25.20
C ILE A 17 -20.25 -43.77 -25.99
N ALA A 18 -19.26 -43.14 -25.34
CA ALA A 18 -18.15 -42.34 -25.88
C ALA A 18 -18.43 -40.95 -26.46
N GLY A 19 -18.10 -39.94 -25.65
CA GLY A 19 -17.93 -38.56 -26.08
C GLY A 19 -17.38 -37.71 -24.95
N ALA A 20 -16.20 -38.07 -24.45
CA ALA A 20 -15.47 -37.31 -23.45
C ALA A 20 -15.02 -35.96 -24.03
N GLY A 21 -15.72 -34.89 -23.68
CA GLY A 21 -15.32 -33.50 -23.89
C GLY A 21 -15.49 -32.73 -22.60
N ALA A 22 -14.54 -32.89 -21.67
CA ALA A 22 -14.51 -32.20 -20.40
C ALA A 22 -14.35 -30.68 -20.63
N LEU A 23 -15.41 -29.91 -20.35
CA LEU A 23 -15.35 -28.46 -20.20
C LEU A 23 -14.54 -28.15 -18.94
N ILE A 24 -13.26 -27.82 -19.11
CA ILE A 24 -12.40 -27.27 -18.07
C ILE A 24 -12.95 -25.90 -17.71
N ILE A 25 -13.64 -25.84 -16.57
CA ILE A 25 -14.00 -24.59 -15.90
C ILE A 25 -12.69 -24.01 -15.38
N ALA A 26 -12.11 -23.06 -16.12
CA ALA A 26 -10.96 -22.30 -15.66
C ALA A 26 -11.43 -21.42 -14.50
N SER A 27 -11.34 -21.94 -13.28
CA SER A 27 -11.47 -21.16 -12.06
C SER A 27 -10.35 -20.13 -12.06
N GLY A 28 -10.69 -18.89 -12.41
CA GLY A 28 -9.80 -17.76 -12.20
C GLY A 28 -9.43 -17.71 -10.73
N ALA A 29 -8.19 -18.03 -10.41
CA ALA A 29 -7.60 -17.74 -9.13
C ALA A 29 -7.51 -16.22 -9.03
N PHE A 30 -8.56 -15.60 -8.49
CA PHE A 30 -8.48 -14.23 -8.01
C PHE A 30 -7.40 -14.23 -6.94
N ALA A 31 -6.26 -13.63 -7.26
CA ALA A 31 -5.28 -13.23 -6.29
C ALA A 31 -6.01 -12.34 -5.28
N GLN A 32 -6.36 -12.91 -4.13
CA GLN A 32 -6.89 -12.14 -3.02
C GLN A 32 -5.73 -11.28 -2.51
N ALA A 33 -5.63 -10.07 -3.04
CA ALA A 33 -4.84 -9.02 -2.44
C ALA A 33 -5.33 -8.90 -0.99
N THR A 34 -4.48 -9.30 -0.05
CA THR A 34 -4.76 -9.13 1.37
C THR A 34 -4.65 -7.65 1.67
N SER A 35 -5.79 -6.99 1.64
CA SER A 35 -5.97 -5.62 2.09
C SER A 35 -6.24 -5.64 3.60
N SER A 36 -5.42 -4.94 4.37
CA SER A 36 -5.62 -4.74 5.81
C SER A 36 -5.62 -3.25 6.10
N LYS A 37 -6.65 -2.78 6.83
CA LYS A 37 -6.70 -1.39 7.32
C LYS A 37 -5.72 -1.22 8.48
N MET A 38 -4.59 -0.57 8.21
CA MET A 38 -3.57 -0.17 9.16
C MET A 38 -3.82 1.26 9.64
N LYS A 39 -4.58 1.38 10.74
CA LYS A 39 -4.94 2.65 11.40
C LYS A 39 -3.75 3.50 11.86
N GLY A 40 -2.57 2.91 12.04
CA GLY A 40 -1.37 3.66 12.42
C GLY A 40 -0.76 4.44 11.26
N LEU A 41 -0.97 4.03 10.01
CA LEU A 41 -0.36 4.70 8.86
C LEU A 41 -1.19 5.87 8.34
N GLU A 42 -2.40 6.11 8.87
CA GLU A 42 -3.21 7.27 8.51
C GLU A 42 -2.50 8.58 8.93
N LEU A 43 -2.05 9.38 7.96
CA LEU A 43 -1.53 10.72 8.23
C LEU A 43 -2.71 11.61 8.64
N SER A 44 -2.73 12.05 9.91
CA SER A 44 -3.69 13.05 10.37
C SER A 44 -3.29 14.42 9.82
N ASN A 45 -4.00 14.91 8.81
CA ASN A 45 -3.72 16.18 8.11
C ASN A 45 -3.85 17.45 8.97
N ASP A 46 -4.27 17.35 10.24
CA ASP A 46 -4.48 18.50 11.16
C ASP A 46 -3.26 18.83 12.04
N LYS A 47 -2.17 18.06 11.95
CA LYS A 47 -0.98 18.29 12.79
C LYS A 47 0.16 18.92 11.99
N PRO A 48 0.96 19.83 12.58
CA PRO A 48 2.12 20.43 11.92
C PRO A 48 3.11 19.36 11.44
N ILE A 49 3.68 19.56 10.25
CA ILE A 49 4.77 18.75 9.71
C ILE A 49 6.09 19.43 10.06
N GLN A 50 6.94 18.74 10.83
CA GLN A 50 8.30 19.19 11.13
C GLN A 50 9.28 18.39 10.27
N ILE A 51 10.19 19.09 9.58
CA ILE A 51 11.25 18.48 8.78
C ILE A 51 12.60 18.97 9.32
N GLU A 52 13.51 18.03 9.59
CA GLU A 52 14.90 18.28 10.00
C GLU A 52 15.85 17.57 9.04
N SER A 53 16.99 18.19 8.71
CA SER A 53 18.02 17.63 7.82
C SER A 53 19.33 18.39 7.96
N ASP A 54 20.44 17.81 7.49
CA ASP A 54 21.76 18.46 7.51
C ASP A 54 21.87 19.60 6.49
N LYS A 55 21.27 19.44 5.31
CA LYS A 55 21.26 20.44 4.24
C LYS A 55 19.88 20.57 3.61
N LEU A 56 19.46 21.81 3.36
CA LEU A 56 18.31 22.16 2.53
C LEU A 56 18.78 22.95 1.30
N GLU A 57 18.34 22.54 0.13
CA GLU A 57 18.55 23.23 -1.14
C GLU A 57 17.20 23.45 -1.83
N ILE A 58 16.88 24.71 -2.10
CA ILE A 58 15.62 25.10 -2.74
C ILE A 58 15.90 25.42 -4.20
N LYS A 59 15.13 24.79 -5.09
CA LYS A 59 15.23 24.94 -6.53
C LYS A 59 13.89 25.40 -7.07
N ASP A 60 13.58 26.66 -6.83
CA ASP A 60 12.34 27.29 -7.31
C ASP A 60 12.12 27.18 -8.82
N PRO A 61 13.13 27.33 -9.70
CA PRO A 61 12.95 27.13 -11.14
C PRO A 61 12.51 25.71 -11.50
N GLU A 62 12.86 24.72 -10.68
CA GLU A 62 12.49 23.32 -10.84
C GLU A 62 11.29 22.92 -9.96
N SER A 63 10.71 23.88 -9.22
CA SER A 63 9.63 23.68 -8.25
C SER A 63 9.86 22.52 -7.27
N LYS A 64 11.08 22.43 -6.73
CA LYS A 64 11.44 21.40 -5.74
C LYS A 64 12.37 21.87 -4.64
N ALA A 65 12.25 21.27 -3.46
CA ALA A 65 13.15 21.44 -2.33
C ALA A 65 13.81 20.10 -2.01
N ILE A 66 15.13 20.10 -1.85
CA ILE A 66 15.95 18.91 -1.62
C ILE A 66 16.53 19.00 -0.21
N PHE A 67 16.19 18.04 0.62
CA PHE A 67 16.71 17.84 1.97
C PHE A 67 17.67 16.66 1.92
N THR A 68 18.89 16.84 2.43
CA THR A 68 19.94 15.82 2.39
C THR A 68 20.61 15.68 3.75
N GLY A 69 20.89 14.45 4.13
CA GLY A 69 21.56 14.09 5.38
C GLY A 69 20.58 14.02 6.55
N ASN A 70 20.51 12.85 7.19
CA ASN A 70 19.75 12.57 8.41
C ASN A 70 18.32 13.17 8.40
N VAL A 71 17.62 13.05 7.27
CA VAL A 71 16.29 13.65 7.13
C VAL A 71 15.34 12.98 8.11
N LYS A 72 14.65 13.79 8.90
CA LYS A 72 13.64 13.35 9.85
C LYS A 72 12.39 14.20 9.69
N VAL A 73 11.27 13.56 9.41
CA VAL A 73 9.96 14.18 9.32
C VAL A 73 9.11 13.70 10.47
N VAL A 74 8.48 14.60 11.21
CA VAL A 74 7.59 14.27 12.34
C VAL A 74 6.26 14.96 12.12
N GLN A 75 5.17 14.18 12.17
CA GLN A 75 3.80 14.69 12.18
C GLN A 75 2.96 13.90 13.17
N GLY A 76 2.63 14.53 14.30
CA GLY A 76 1.90 13.85 15.37
C GLY A 76 2.67 12.66 15.94
N THR A 77 2.15 11.45 15.73
CA THR A 77 2.78 10.18 16.16
C THR A 77 3.59 9.50 15.06
N THR A 78 3.53 10.03 13.84
CA THR A 78 4.23 9.48 12.67
C THR A 78 5.59 10.14 12.55
N THR A 79 6.63 9.31 12.42
CA THR A 79 8.00 9.73 12.15
C THR A 79 8.51 9.02 10.91
N LEU A 80 9.04 9.77 9.95
CA LEU A 80 9.73 9.27 8.78
C LEU A 80 11.20 9.67 8.86
N GLN A 81 12.10 8.78 8.51
CA GLN A 81 13.54 9.02 8.42
C GLN A 81 14.08 8.53 7.09
N ALA A 82 15.02 9.28 6.50
CA ALA A 82 15.65 8.96 5.22
C ALA A 82 17.02 9.67 5.10
N GLY A 83 17.90 9.20 4.22
CA GLY A 83 19.13 9.93 3.90
C GLY A 83 18.89 11.13 2.97
N ASN A 84 17.92 11.02 2.06
CA ASN A 84 17.56 12.09 1.14
C ASN A 84 16.03 12.21 0.99
N MET A 85 15.54 13.44 0.89
CA MET A 85 14.14 13.75 0.61
C MET A 85 14.02 14.88 -0.40
N VAL A 86 13.15 14.73 -1.39
CA VAL A 86 12.81 15.74 -2.38
C VAL A 86 11.32 16.03 -2.29
N VAL A 87 10.98 17.30 -2.07
CA VAL A 87 9.60 17.79 -2.03
C VAL A 87 9.33 18.54 -3.32
N PHE A 88 8.36 18.09 -4.09
CA PHE A 88 7.89 18.74 -5.31
C PHE A 88 6.63 19.55 -4.99
N TYR A 89 6.59 20.80 -5.44
CA TYR A 89 5.44 21.69 -5.26
C TYR A 89 4.84 22.08 -6.61
N LYS A 90 3.57 22.46 -6.60
CA LYS A 90 2.88 22.94 -7.82
C LYS A 90 3.44 24.30 -8.23
N SER A 91 3.75 24.45 -9.52
CA SER A 91 4.26 25.73 -10.02
C SER A 91 3.21 26.82 -9.81
N GLY A 92 3.57 27.89 -9.09
CA GLY A 92 2.67 29.00 -8.77
C GLY A 92 1.88 28.85 -7.46
N GLY A 93 1.99 27.71 -6.76
CA GLY A 93 1.34 27.43 -5.47
C GLY A 93 2.23 27.71 -4.26
N GLY A 94 3.10 28.74 -4.33
CA GLY A 94 4.05 29.04 -3.26
C GLY A 94 5.28 28.11 -3.22
N SER A 95 6.29 28.53 -2.46
CA SER A 95 7.51 27.74 -2.17
C SER A 95 7.57 27.37 -0.68
N VAL A 96 8.44 26.41 -0.33
CA VAL A 96 8.72 26.08 1.08
C VAL A 96 9.19 27.31 1.87
N SER A 97 9.87 28.26 1.22
CA SER A 97 10.31 29.52 1.83
C SER A 97 9.18 30.46 2.21
N SER A 98 8.03 30.37 1.55
CA SER A 98 6.84 31.19 1.82
C SER A 98 5.89 30.58 2.85
N GLY A 99 6.09 29.32 3.27
CA GLY A 99 5.21 28.63 4.22
C GLY A 99 3.89 28.10 3.63
N ASP A 100 3.44 28.63 2.50
CA ASP A 100 2.22 28.23 1.79
C ASP A 100 2.50 27.29 0.60
N ALA A 101 3.42 26.33 0.74
CA ALA A 101 3.77 25.45 -0.38
C ALA A 101 2.66 24.42 -0.66
N ASP A 102 2.08 24.48 -1.86
CA ASP A 102 1.23 23.40 -2.39
C ASP A 102 2.10 22.20 -2.80
N ILE A 103 2.33 21.30 -1.85
CA ILE A 103 3.11 20.08 -2.07
C ILE A 103 2.31 19.10 -2.96
N ASP A 104 2.91 18.70 -4.07
CA ASP A 104 2.34 17.72 -5.01
C ASP A 104 2.77 16.29 -4.65
N ARG A 105 4.09 16.10 -4.48
CA ARG A 105 4.70 14.80 -4.21
C ARG A 105 5.94 14.94 -3.35
N ILE A 106 6.17 13.96 -2.49
CA ILE A 106 7.40 13.82 -1.71
C ILE A 106 8.08 12.52 -2.14
N GLU A 107 9.37 12.57 -2.42
CA GLU A 107 10.20 11.41 -2.72
C GLU A 107 11.28 11.30 -1.65
N VAL A 108 11.48 10.09 -1.12
CA VAL A 108 12.47 9.79 -0.08
C VAL A 108 13.32 8.62 -0.53
N SER A 109 14.61 8.67 -0.21
CA SER A 109 15.57 7.65 -0.61
C SER A 109 16.70 7.51 0.41
N GLU A 110 17.58 6.54 0.19
CA GLU A 110 18.70 6.21 1.08
C GLU A 110 18.23 5.70 2.46
N LYS A 111 17.60 4.52 2.46
CA LYS A 111 17.07 3.83 3.66
C LYS A 111 15.95 4.60 4.33
N VAL A 112 14.76 4.37 3.83
CA VAL A 112 13.53 4.93 4.37
C VAL A 112 13.07 4.09 5.57
N PHE A 113 12.82 4.76 6.69
CA PHE A 113 12.19 4.18 7.87
C PHE A 113 10.98 5.02 8.26
N LEU A 114 9.82 4.38 8.34
CA LEU A 114 8.58 4.97 8.82
C LEU A 114 8.21 4.30 10.13
N SER A 115 7.81 5.09 11.12
CA SER A 115 7.29 4.61 12.40
C SER A 115 6.02 5.38 12.74
N SER A 116 4.94 4.67 13.02
CA SER A 116 3.72 5.26 13.54
C SER A 116 3.04 4.35 14.55
N GLY A 117 2.93 4.82 15.79
CA GLY A 117 2.39 4.04 16.89
C GLY A 117 3.16 2.73 17.09
N THR A 118 2.49 1.59 16.83
CA THR A 118 3.09 0.25 16.92
C THR A 118 3.57 -0.31 15.58
N GLN A 119 3.39 0.45 14.50
CA GLN A 119 3.70 0.04 13.14
C GLN A 119 5.01 0.67 12.70
N GLN A 120 5.88 -0.12 12.06
CA GLN A 120 7.13 0.35 11.48
C GLN A 120 7.30 -0.24 10.09
N ALA A 121 7.77 0.55 9.14
CA ALA A 121 8.09 0.11 7.79
C ALA A 121 9.50 0.56 7.38
N THR A 122 10.26 -0.33 6.76
CA THR A 122 11.58 -0.05 6.17
C THR A 122 11.55 -0.33 4.67
N ALA A 123 12.17 0.53 3.88
CA ALA A 123 12.35 0.36 2.44
C ALA A 123 13.60 1.12 1.93
N ASP A 124 13.98 0.92 0.68
CA ASP A 124 15.11 1.64 0.08
C ASP A 124 14.70 3.03 -0.39
N THR A 125 13.48 3.13 -0.92
CA THR A 125 12.87 4.35 -1.45
C THR A 125 11.40 4.45 -1.06
N GLY A 126 10.86 5.66 -1.12
CA GLY A 126 9.46 5.94 -0.89
C GLY A 126 8.99 7.14 -1.69
N SER A 127 7.72 7.13 -2.09
CA SER A 127 7.08 8.27 -2.75
C SER A 127 5.69 8.47 -2.17
N PHE A 128 5.40 9.69 -1.73
CA PHE A 128 4.09 10.09 -1.24
C PHE A 128 3.44 11.05 -2.23
N ASP A 129 2.37 10.60 -2.87
CA ASP A 129 1.54 11.41 -3.76
C ASP A 129 0.45 12.07 -2.89
N MET A 130 0.55 13.39 -2.66
CA MET A 130 -0.40 14.10 -1.81
C MET A 130 -1.77 14.24 -2.46
N THR A 131 -1.82 14.28 -3.80
CA THR A 131 -3.08 14.36 -4.56
C THR A 131 -3.89 13.07 -4.41
N LYS A 132 -3.24 11.90 -4.47
CA LYS A 132 -3.90 10.59 -4.29
C LYS A 132 -3.95 10.13 -2.85
N GLN A 133 -3.18 10.75 -1.97
CA GLN A 133 -2.95 10.33 -0.59
C GLN A 133 -2.44 8.89 -0.49
N VAL A 134 -1.56 8.50 -1.44
CA VAL A 134 -0.95 7.16 -1.49
C VAL A 134 0.53 7.28 -1.15
N PHE A 135 0.98 6.53 -0.15
CA PHE A 135 2.39 6.33 0.15
C PHE A 135 2.87 4.99 -0.41
N VAL A 136 3.86 5.02 -1.29
CA VAL A 136 4.44 3.84 -1.90
C VAL A 136 5.88 3.70 -1.43
N LEU A 137 6.18 2.62 -0.73
CA LEU A 137 7.53 2.23 -0.34
C LEU A 137 8.02 1.12 -1.26
N LYS A 138 9.25 1.22 -1.77
CA LYS A 138 9.86 0.22 -2.65
C LYS A 138 11.29 -0.07 -2.28
N GLY A 139 11.72 -1.30 -2.56
CA GLY A 139 13.09 -1.72 -2.43
C GLY A 139 13.28 -3.20 -2.73
N ASP A 140 14.51 -3.66 -2.60
CA ASP A 140 14.83 -5.08 -2.71
C ASP A 140 14.16 -5.88 -1.58
N LYS A 141 14.01 -5.24 -0.41
CA LYS A 141 13.34 -5.79 0.76
C LYS A 141 12.57 -4.71 1.51
N VAL A 142 11.24 -4.71 1.34
CA VAL A 142 10.33 -3.91 2.14
C VAL A 142 9.85 -4.73 3.33
N VAL A 143 10.08 -4.22 4.53
CA VAL A 143 9.65 -4.87 5.78
C VAL A 143 8.65 -3.97 6.47
N LEU A 144 7.48 -4.50 6.72
CA LEU A 144 6.46 -3.90 7.56
C LEU A 144 6.39 -4.73 8.85
N SER A 145 6.34 -4.07 10.00
CA SER A 145 6.18 -4.72 11.29
C SER A 145 5.09 -4.05 12.09
N GLU A 146 4.30 -4.87 12.78
CA GLU A 146 3.27 -4.41 13.70
C GLU A 146 3.40 -5.19 15.01
N GLY A 147 3.93 -4.52 16.03
CA GLY A 147 4.31 -5.15 17.29
C GLY A 147 5.36 -6.24 17.07
N LYS A 148 4.93 -7.50 17.07
CA LYS A 148 5.81 -8.66 16.85
C LYS A 148 5.54 -9.40 15.54
N ASN A 149 4.54 -8.95 14.78
CA ASN A 149 4.25 -9.47 13.46
C ASN A 149 5.15 -8.77 12.45
N VAL A 150 5.69 -9.53 11.50
CA VAL A 150 6.59 -9.02 10.46
C VAL A 150 6.09 -9.52 9.10
N PHE A 151 5.99 -8.59 8.16
CA PHE A 151 5.58 -8.80 6.78
C PHE A 151 6.71 -8.35 5.87
N VAL A 152 7.12 -9.19 4.94
CA VAL A 152 8.23 -8.90 4.01
C VAL A 152 7.75 -9.05 2.58
N GLY A 153 8.04 -8.03 1.78
CA GLY A 153 7.75 -7.97 0.34
C GLY A 153 8.75 -7.07 -0.37
N CYS A 154 8.38 -6.54 -1.53
CA CYS A 154 9.20 -5.64 -2.35
C CYS A 154 8.63 -4.21 -2.45
N GLN A 155 7.32 -4.08 -2.25
CA GLN A 155 6.60 -2.82 -2.43
C GLN A 155 5.42 -2.80 -1.47
N LEU A 156 5.30 -1.75 -0.68
CA LEU A 156 4.16 -1.50 0.21
C LEU A 156 3.45 -0.25 -0.30
N ASN A 157 2.18 -0.40 -0.69
CA ASN A 157 1.30 0.70 -1.00
C ASN A 157 0.40 0.96 0.20
N VAL A 158 0.29 2.21 0.64
CA VAL A 158 -0.50 2.62 1.79
C VAL A 158 -1.42 3.77 1.38
N GLN A 159 -2.72 3.57 1.53
CA GLN A 159 -3.72 4.62 1.38
C GLN A 159 -3.87 5.34 2.71
N MET A 160 -3.45 6.61 2.75
CA MET A 160 -3.37 7.36 4.00
C MET A 160 -4.75 7.85 4.49
N GLU A 161 -5.73 7.94 3.59
CA GLU A 161 -7.11 8.31 3.93
C GLU A 161 -7.87 7.17 4.64
N THR A 162 -7.62 5.92 4.24
CA THR A 162 -8.36 4.74 4.75
C THR A 162 -7.53 3.88 5.70
N GLY A 163 -6.22 4.17 5.78
CA GLY A 163 -5.20 3.35 6.43
C GLY A 163 -4.91 2.05 5.71
N GLU A 164 -5.50 1.79 4.54
CA GLU A 164 -5.35 0.51 3.85
C GLU A 164 -3.92 0.30 3.37
N ALA A 165 -3.35 -0.86 3.66
CA ALA A 165 -2.02 -1.21 3.21
C ALA A 165 -1.96 -2.54 2.49
N GLN A 166 -1.25 -2.53 1.37
CA GLN A 166 -1.09 -3.65 0.46
C GLN A 166 0.39 -3.89 0.21
N LEU A 167 0.86 -5.09 0.58
CA LEU A 167 2.23 -5.52 0.40
C LEU A 167 2.32 -6.47 -0.79
N GLU A 168 3.16 -6.13 -1.76
CA GLU A 168 3.37 -6.89 -2.99
C GLU A 168 4.67 -7.70 -2.94
N ALA A 169 4.72 -8.77 -3.72
CA ALA A 169 5.85 -9.70 -3.78
C ALA A 169 6.82 -9.49 -4.96
N CYS A 170 6.46 -8.66 -5.95
CA CYS A 170 7.24 -8.36 -7.18
C CYS A 170 7.88 -9.61 -7.83
N GLY A 171 7.08 -10.66 -8.03
CA GLY A 171 7.56 -11.93 -8.62
C GLY A 171 8.16 -12.93 -7.63
N GLY A 172 8.35 -12.54 -6.37
CA GLY A 172 8.70 -13.43 -5.26
C GLY A 172 7.49 -13.94 -4.48
N ARG A 173 7.67 -14.17 -3.18
CA ARG A 173 6.59 -14.50 -2.23
C ARG A 173 6.55 -13.48 -1.11
N VAL A 174 5.35 -13.04 -0.73
CA VAL A 174 5.17 -12.31 0.54
C VAL A 174 5.43 -13.27 1.69
N GLN A 175 6.25 -12.87 2.65
CA GLN A 175 6.52 -13.64 3.86
C GLN A 175 5.85 -12.98 5.05
N ILE A 176 5.19 -13.78 5.88
CA ILE A 176 4.54 -13.31 7.10
C ILE A 176 5.04 -14.16 8.25
N GLN A 177 5.57 -13.50 9.27
CA GLN A 177 5.88 -14.11 10.56
C GLN A 177 4.93 -13.51 11.60
N LEU A 178 4.09 -14.36 12.18
CA LEU A 178 3.17 -13.98 13.25
C LEU A 178 3.73 -14.47 14.59
N ASP A 179 3.78 -13.59 15.59
CA ASP A 179 4.09 -14.05 16.95
C ASP A 179 2.82 -14.71 17.54
N PRO A 180 2.88 -15.97 18.01
CA PRO A 180 1.73 -16.65 18.62
C PRO A 180 1.17 -15.92 19.86
N LYS A 181 1.97 -15.10 20.55
CA LYS A 181 1.55 -14.26 21.69
C LYS A 181 0.81 -12.98 21.27
N SER A 182 0.78 -12.62 19.98
CA SER A 182 -0.01 -11.49 19.45
C SER A 182 -1.43 -11.87 19.04
N ARG A 183 -1.83 -13.14 19.17
CA ARG A 183 -3.26 -13.48 19.13
C ARG A 183 -3.91 -12.84 20.35
N LYS A 184 -4.88 -11.95 20.14
CA LYS A 184 -5.77 -11.54 21.23
C LYS A 184 -6.57 -12.78 21.63
N THR A 185 -6.17 -13.43 22.70
CA THR A 185 -7.00 -14.40 23.40
C THR A 185 -8.18 -13.61 23.94
N ASN A 186 -9.33 -13.72 23.28
CA ASN A 186 -10.61 -13.22 23.76
C ASN A 186 -11.27 -14.33 24.56
#